data_AF-A0A9P8VZK8-F1
#
_entry.id   AF-A0A9P8VZK8-F1
#
_cell.length_a   1.000
_cell.length_b   1.000
_cell.length_c   1.000
_cell.angle_alpha   90.00
_cell.angle_beta   90.00
_cell.angle_gamma   90.00
#
_symmetry.space_group_name_H-M   'P 1'
#
loop_
_entity.id
_entity.type
_entity.pdbx_description
1 polymer ?
#
loop_
_entity_poly.entity_id
_entity_poly.type
_entity_poly.pdbx_seq_one_letter_code
_entity_poly.pdbx_strand_id
1 'polypeptide(L)'
;VALVCQELADPKVRNRHTLSRLQSFPPGLDSLCGRMIEHICDSEDAGLCKEVLAIASVVYRPVTLDELKVLAESLEDIDQDDLEDIIGSCGSFLTLQGAVIYFVHQSAKDYLLNKASGHILPSGTAKQHHAIFSRSLKALSEILRRGIYSLSASGFSMYQISLPDPDPLASIRYSCVYWVDHLDDSESGTTMSENDLQDGGLIHDFLKKKYLHWLESLSHLRSMSEGVLAVQKLEALV
;
A
#
# COMPACT_ATOMS: atom_id res chain seq x y z
N VAL A 1 14.29 -8.90 -18.01
CA VAL A 1 14.68 -8.38 -19.34
C VAL A 1 14.79 -6.86 -19.32
N ALA A 2 13.80 -6.13 -18.79
CA ALA A 2 13.82 -4.65 -18.72
C ALA A 2 15.09 -4.03 -18.10
N LEU A 3 15.53 -4.49 -16.90
CA LEU A 3 16.74 -3.98 -16.24
C LEU A 3 18.02 -4.18 -17.09
N VAL A 4 18.15 -5.34 -17.72
CA VAL A 4 19.29 -5.64 -18.61
C VAL A 4 19.25 -4.73 -19.83
N CYS A 5 18.07 -4.47 -20.39
CA CYS A 5 17.92 -3.52 -21.49
C CYS A 5 18.23 -2.08 -21.08
N GLN A 6 17.85 -1.67 -19.87
CA GLN A 6 18.09 -0.31 -19.35
C GLN A 6 19.58 -0.06 -19.08
N GLU A 7 20.27 -1.02 -18.46
CA GLU A 7 21.72 -0.98 -18.25
C GLU A 7 22.51 -1.03 -19.56
N LEU A 8 22.02 -1.77 -20.55
CA LEU A 8 22.61 -1.78 -21.90
C LEU A 8 22.29 -0.50 -22.70
N ALA A 9 21.26 0.24 -22.31
CA ALA A 9 20.90 1.52 -22.91
C ALA A 9 21.69 2.70 -22.32
N ASP A 10 22.47 2.51 -21.25
CA ASP A 10 23.37 3.54 -20.72
C ASP A 10 24.35 3.99 -21.83
N PRO A 11 24.39 5.29 -22.20
CA PRO A 11 25.31 5.82 -23.22
C PRO A 11 26.79 5.53 -22.97
N LYS A 12 27.17 5.21 -21.73
CA LYS A 12 28.54 4.85 -21.34
C LYS A 12 28.90 3.41 -21.74
N VAL A 13 27.91 2.56 -22.05
CA VAL A 13 28.13 1.17 -22.45
C VAL A 13 28.43 1.09 -23.95
N ARG A 14 29.73 0.95 -24.27
CA ARG A 14 30.18 0.74 -25.66
C ARG A 14 29.81 -0.66 -26.14
N ASN A 15 29.49 -0.82 -27.43
CA ASN A 15 29.17 -2.12 -28.08
C ASN A 15 30.15 -3.26 -27.73
N ARG A 16 31.45 -2.96 -27.64
CA ARG A 16 32.48 -3.96 -27.29
C ARG A 16 32.41 -4.45 -25.83
N HIS A 17 31.72 -3.73 -24.95
CA HIS A 17 31.54 -4.09 -23.54
C HIS A 17 30.17 -4.73 -23.28
N THR A 18 29.24 -4.71 -24.24
CA THR A 18 27.88 -5.27 -24.13
C THR A 18 27.89 -6.73 -23.66
N LEU A 19 28.75 -7.56 -24.26
CA LEU A 19 28.82 -8.99 -23.92
C LEU A 19 29.42 -9.24 -22.53
N SER A 20 30.45 -8.47 -22.15
CA SER A 20 31.02 -8.51 -20.80
C SER A 20 30.05 -7.98 -19.74
N ARG A 21 29.27 -6.94 -20.06
CA ARG A 21 28.19 -6.43 -19.22
C ARG A 21 27.09 -7.45 -19.06
N LEU A 22 26.61 -8.08 -20.13
CA LEU A 22 25.64 -9.17 -20.09
C LEU A 22 26.12 -10.34 -19.21
N GLN A 23 27.39 -10.72 -19.31
CA GLN A 23 27.99 -11.77 -18.48
C GLN A 23 28.20 -11.34 -17.01
N SER A 24 28.24 -10.04 -16.72
CA SER A 24 28.28 -9.53 -15.35
C SER A 24 26.92 -9.58 -14.66
N PHE A 25 25.82 -9.84 -15.38
CA PHE A 25 24.54 -10.13 -14.76
C PHE A 25 24.57 -11.55 -14.19
N PRO A 26 24.37 -11.73 -12.88
CA PRO A 26 24.35 -13.03 -12.28
C PRO A 26 23.17 -13.83 -12.85
N PRO A 27 23.35 -15.15 -13.03
CA PRO A 27 22.27 -16.00 -13.47
C PRO A 27 21.16 -16.03 -12.42
N GLY A 28 19.92 -15.97 -12.87
CA GLY A 28 18.73 -16.07 -12.01
C GLY A 28 18.13 -14.72 -11.63
N LEU A 29 16.82 -14.72 -11.35
CA LEU A 29 16.07 -13.52 -11.00
C LEU A 29 16.47 -12.98 -9.62
N ASP A 30 16.77 -13.86 -8.66
CA ASP A 30 17.08 -13.47 -7.28
C ASP A 30 18.33 -12.59 -7.17
N SER A 31 19.35 -12.90 -7.96
CA SER A 31 20.62 -12.20 -7.96
C SER A 31 20.53 -10.85 -8.70
N LEU A 32 19.58 -10.72 -9.64
CA LEU A 32 19.18 -9.44 -10.22
C LEU A 32 18.44 -8.58 -9.20
N CYS A 33 17.42 -9.15 -8.55
CA CYS A 33 16.66 -8.45 -7.52
C CYS A 33 17.55 -8.06 -6.32
N GLY A 34 18.54 -8.89 -5.98
CA GLY A 34 19.55 -8.60 -4.95
C GLY A 34 20.34 -7.33 -5.24
N ARG A 35 20.89 -7.20 -6.46
CA ARG A 35 21.61 -5.98 -6.83
C ARG A 35 20.70 -4.75 -6.91
N MET A 36 19.44 -4.94 -7.31
CA MET A 36 18.46 -3.83 -7.30
C MET A 36 18.19 -3.34 -5.89
N ILE A 37 17.98 -4.25 -4.93
CA ILE A 37 17.74 -3.83 -3.54
C ILE A 37 18.97 -3.19 -2.92
N GLU A 38 20.18 -3.66 -3.23
CA GLU A 38 21.44 -3.02 -2.82
C GLU A 38 21.54 -1.59 -3.38
N HIS A 39 21.27 -1.39 -4.67
CA HIS A 39 21.28 -0.06 -5.28
C HIS A 39 20.26 0.88 -4.62
N ILE A 40 19.06 0.39 -4.30
CA ILE A 40 18.04 1.17 -3.58
C ILE A 40 18.54 1.52 -2.16
N CYS A 41 19.21 0.59 -1.47
CA CYS A 41 19.75 0.82 -0.13
C CYS A 41 20.84 1.89 -0.09
N ASP A 42 21.59 2.06 -1.18
CA ASP A 42 22.69 3.02 -1.30
C ASP A 42 22.23 4.40 -1.84
N SER A 43 20.96 4.55 -2.20
CA SER A 43 20.39 5.81 -2.73
C SER A 43 20.02 6.81 -1.62
N GLU A 44 19.91 8.10 -1.98
CA GLU A 44 19.46 9.15 -1.05
C GLU A 44 18.01 8.92 -0.59
N ASP A 45 17.18 8.33 -1.46
CA ASP A 45 15.76 8.00 -1.19
C ASP A 45 15.57 6.63 -0.53
N ALA A 46 16.64 5.99 -0.04
CA ALA A 46 16.60 4.61 0.44
C ALA A 46 15.51 4.37 1.49
N GLY A 47 15.29 5.33 2.40
CA GLY A 47 14.25 5.24 3.43
C GLY A 47 12.86 5.19 2.83
N LEU A 48 12.53 6.15 1.96
CA LEU A 48 11.21 6.26 1.33
C LEU A 48 10.97 5.08 0.38
N CYS A 49 11.96 4.69 -0.41
CA CYS A 49 11.84 3.53 -1.30
C CYS A 49 11.58 2.24 -0.53
N LYS A 50 12.26 2.02 0.61
CA LYS A 50 12.01 0.85 1.46
C LYS A 50 10.61 0.84 2.03
N GLU A 51 10.11 1.99 2.48
CA GLU A 51 8.75 2.11 3.00
C GLU A 51 7.70 1.84 1.91
N VAL A 52 7.86 2.43 0.72
CA VAL A 52 6.99 2.17 -0.44
C VAL A 52 7.00 0.69 -0.81
N LEU A 53 8.17 0.06 -0.91
CA LEU A 53 8.30 -1.36 -1.22
C LEU A 53 7.71 -2.25 -0.11
N ALA A 54 7.87 -1.87 1.16
CA ALA A 54 7.29 -2.58 2.30
C ALA A 54 5.77 -2.60 2.23
N ILE A 55 5.15 -1.41 2.05
CA ILE A 55 3.70 -1.27 1.93
C ILE A 55 3.20 -2.03 0.69
N ALA A 56 3.78 -1.78 -0.48
CA ALA A 56 3.40 -2.46 -1.71
C ALA A 56 3.44 -3.99 -1.56
N SER A 57 4.43 -4.51 -0.83
CA SER A 57 4.61 -5.95 -0.59
C SER A 57 3.53 -6.59 0.28
N VAL A 58 2.81 -5.84 1.11
CA VAL A 58 1.81 -6.40 2.04
C VAL A 58 0.37 -6.01 1.71
N VAL A 59 0.15 -5.02 0.85
CA VAL A 59 -1.21 -4.66 0.43
C VAL A 59 -1.87 -5.77 -0.39
N TYR A 60 -3.18 -5.91 -0.22
CA TYR A 60 -4.00 -6.97 -0.84
C TYR A 60 -4.36 -6.69 -2.31
N ARG A 61 -4.21 -5.44 -2.74
CA ARG A 61 -4.34 -5.01 -4.14
C ARG A 61 -3.37 -3.87 -4.46
N PRO A 62 -3.09 -3.61 -5.74
CA PRO A 62 -2.45 -2.37 -6.17
C PRO A 62 -3.11 -1.13 -5.56
N VAL A 63 -2.30 -0.18 -5.10
CA VAL A 63 -2.75 1.05 -4.42
C VAL A 63 -2.52 2.28 -5.30
N THR A 64 -3.37 3.28 -5.13
CA THR A 64 -3.18 4.59 -5.77
C THR A 64 -2.11 5.42 -5.05
N LEU A 65 -1.62 6.49 -5.68
CA LEU A 65 -0.75 7.47 -5.01
C LEU A 65 -1.43 8.08 -3.77
N ASP A 66 -2.71 8.45 -3.88
CA ASP A 66 -3.47 9.04 -2.76
C ASP A 66 -3.62 8.06 -1.59
N GLU A 67 -3.88 6.78 -1.89
CA GLU A 67 -3.95 5.73 -0.88
C GLU A 67 -2.58 5.48 -0.25
N LEU A 68 -1.50 5.47 -1.04
CA LEU A 68 -0.15 5.29 -0.52
C LEU A 68 0.22 6.39 0.49
N LYS A 69 -0.12 7.67 0.23
CA LYS A 69 0.11 8.78 1.17
C LYS A 69 -0.64 8.61 2.49
N VAL A 70 -1.82 7.99 2.46
CA VAL A 70 -2.56 7.66 3.69
C VAL A 70 -1.86 6.55 4.48
N LEU A 71 -1.36 5.53 3.77
CA LEU A 71 -0.73 4.36 4.36
C LEU A 71 0.69 4.60 4.89
N ALA A 72 1.42 5.57 4.32
CA ALA A 72 2.80 5.92 4.68
C ALA A 72 2.85 7.32 5.30
N GLU A 73 3.20 7.42 6.58
CA GLU A 73 3.26 8.71 7.27
C GLU A 73 4.33 9.64 6.70
N SER A 74 5.46 9.08 6.23
CA SER A 74 6.54 9.86 5.64
C SER A 74 6.18 10.51 4.30
N LEU A 75 5.13 10.02 3.63
CA LEU A 75 4.71 10.45 2.30
C LEU A 75 3.53 11.44 2.33
N GLU A 76 2.97 11.72 3.51
CA GLU A 76 1.74 12.51 3.67
C GLU A 76 1.88 13.93 3.09
N ASP A 77 3.04 14.57 3.32
CA ASP A 77 3.35 15.95 2.90
C ASP A 77 4.19 16.03 1.61
N ILE A 78 4.57 14.90 1.01
CA ILE A 78 5.32 14.88 -0.25
C ILE A 78 4.37 15.29 -1.37
N ASP A 79 4.83 16.12 -2.30
CA ASP A 79 4.01 16.48 -3.45
C ASP A 79 3.82 15.29 -4.41
N GLN A 80 3.07 15.47 -5.49
CA GLN A 80 2.81 14.35 -6.40
C GLN A 80 4.04 14.02 -7.25
N ASP A 81 4.75 15.03 -7.74
CA ASP A 81 5.89 14.86 -8.65
C ASP A 81 7.04 14.14 -7.93
N ASP A 82 7.36 14.56 -6.70
CA ASP A 82 8.35 13.92 -5.84
C ASP A 82 7.97 12.46 -5.51
N LEU A 83 6.68 12.18 -5.27
CA LEU A 83 6.22 10.81 -5.02
C LEU A 83 6.38 9.91 -6.26
N GLU A 84 6.09 10.43 -7.45
CA GLU A 84 6.31 9.71 -8.70
C GLU A 84 7.79 9.41 -8.93
N ASP A 85 8.68 10.37 -8.60
CA ASP A 85 10.13 10.19 -8.64
C ASP A 85 10.61 9.12 -7.64
N ILE A 86 10.11 9.13 -6.40
CA ILE A 86 10.41 8.08 -5.39
C ILE A 86 9.98 6.70 -5.88
N ILE A 87 8.80 6.58 -6.50
CA ILE A 87 8.34 5.31 -7.08
C ILE A 87 9.24 4.88 -8.25
N GLY A 88 9.74 5.83 -9.05
CA GLY A 88 10.77 5.58 -10.05
C GLY A 88 12.08 5.06 -9.44
N SER A 89 12.49 5.62 -8.29
CA SER A 89 13.68 5.23 -7.53
C SER A 89 13.56 3.85 -6.87
N CYS A 90 12.35 3.31 -6.68
CA CYS A 90 12.13 1.92 -6.26
C CYS A 90 12.59 0.89 -7.32
N GLY A 91 13.15 1.34 -8.45
CA GLY A 91 13.69 0.53 -9.52
C GLY A 91 12.64 -0.31 -10.22
N SER A 92 13.06 -1.32 -10.98
CA SER A 92 12.12 -2.20 -11.71
C SER A 92 11.31 -3.16 -10.83
N PHE A 93 11.20 -2.92 -9.51
CA PHE A 93 10.26 -3.63 -8.65
C PHE A 93 8.84 -3.14 -8.88
N LEU A 94 8.67 -1.81 -8.98
CA LEU A 94 7.37 -1.17 -9.12
C LEU A 94 7.24 -0.48 -10.47
N THR A 95 6.00 -0.28 -10.90
CA THR A 95 5.64 0.54 -12.05
C THR A 95 4.42 1.36 -11.71
N LEU A 96 4.40 2.60 -12.17
CA LEU A 96 3.25 3.49 -12.10
C LEU A 96 2.46 3.41 -13.41
N GLN A 97 1.17 3.10 -13.34
CA GLN A 97 0.25 3.12 -14.49
C GLN A 97 -0.93 4.03 -14.16
N GLY A 98 -0.99 5.20 -14.79
CA GLY A 98 -1.86 6.28 -14.32
C GLY A 98 -1.41 6.71 -12.92
N ALA A 99 -2.33 6.69 -11.96
CA ALA A 99 -2.02 6.98 -10.55
C ALA A 99 -1.95 5.72 -9.66
N VAL A 100 -1.77 4.53 -10.26
CA VAL A 100 -1.80 3.23 -9.54
C VAL A 100 -0.46 2.52 -9.61
N ILE A 101 0.00 2.05 -8.45
CA ILE A 101 1.29 1.40 -8.24
C ILE A 101 1.12 -0.11 -8.35
N TYR A 102 1.88 -0.72 -9.25
CA TYR A 102 1.90 -2.17 -9.46
C TYR A 102 3.30 -2.73 -9.24
N PHE A 103 3.37 -3.98 -8.78
CA PHE A 103 4.57 -4.76 -9.02
C PHE A 103 4.73 -5.07 -10.50
N VAL A 104 5.94 -4.94 -11.01
CA VAL A 104 6.26 -5.33 -12.39
C VAL A 104 6.01 -6.84 -12.60
N HIS A 105 6.24 -7.65 -11.57
CA HIS A 105 5.94 -9.09 -11.61
C HIS A 105 5.74 -9.67 -10.20
N GLN A 106 4.90 -10.69 -10.05
CA GLN A 106 4.64 -11.37 -8.77
C GLN A 106 5.92 -11.91 -8.12
N SER A 107 6.84 -12.46 -8.92
CA SER A 107 8.13 -12.96 -8.40
C SER A 107 8.99 -11.87 -7.77
N ALA A 108 8.79 -10.60 -8.13
CA ALA A 108 9.49 -9.47 -7.52
C ALA A 108 8.96 -9.23 -6.09
N LYS A 109 7.63 -9.27 -5.92
CA LYS A 109 6.97 -9.27 -4.62
C LYS A 109 7.42 -10.46 -3.77
N ASP A 110 7.43 -11.66 -4.34
CA ASP A 110 7.84 -12.87 -3.64
C ASP A 110 9.32 -12.82 -3.21
N TYR A 111 10.20 -12.25 -4.04
CA TYR A 111 11.60 -12.03 -3.69
C TYR A 111 11.74 -11.10 -2.49
N LEU A 112 11.03 -9.96 -2.52
CA LEU A 112 11.06 -8.97 -1.44
C LEU A 112 10.58 -9.56 -0.11
N LEU A 113 9.50 -10.35 -0.12
CA LEU A 113 8.94 -10.97 1.08
C LEU A 113 9.79 -12.13 1.62
N ASN A 114 10.39 -12.94 0.75
CA ASN A 114 11.04 -14.19 1.18
C ASN A 114 12.57 -14.08 1.33
N LYS A 115 13.22 -13.17 0.58
CA LYS A 115 14.69 -13.11 0.49
C LYS A 115 15.26 -11.76 0.89
N ALA A 116 14.52 -10.67 0.68
CA ALA A 116 14.95 -9.32 1.02
C ALA A 116 14.10 -8.66 2.12
N SER A 117 13.34 -9.45 2.89
CA SER A 117 12.46 -8.91 3.94
C SER A 117 13.25 -8.18 5.01
N GLY A 118 14.48 -8.59 5.31
CA GLY A 118 15.35 -7.85 6.22
C GLY A 118 15.70 -6.42 5.77
N HIS A 119 15.61 -6.11 4.47
CA HIS A 119 15.89 -4.78 3.93
C HIS A 119 14.69 -3.84 3.98
N ILE A 120 13.49 -4.36 3.72
CA ILE A 120 12.26 -3.54 3.60
C ILE A 120 11.32 -3.69 4.80
N LEU A 121 11.35 -4.82 5.49
CA LEU A 121 10.50 -5.18 6.62
C LEU A 121 11.37 -5.57 7.83
N PRO A 122 12.25 -4.68 8.33
CA PRO A 122 13.19 -5.02 9.40
C PRO A 122 12.49 -5.42 10.70
N SER A 123 11.26 -4.95 10.90
CA SER A 123 10.41 -5.29 12.03
C SER A 123 9.47 -6.49 11.80
N GLY A 124 9.54 -7.10 10.61
CA GLY A 124 8.70 -8.22 10.19
C GLY A 124 7.37 -7.79 9.58
N THR A 125 6.77 -8.72 8.82
CA THR A 125 5.51 -8.52 8.09
C THR A 125 4.35 -8.15 9.00
N ALA A 126 4.19 -8.84 10.15
CA ALA A 126 3.10 -8.58 11.09
C ALA A 126 3.08 -7.11 11.58
N LYS A 127 4.25 -6.53 11.88
CA LYS A 127 4.33 -5.12 12.30
C LYS A 127 4.02 -4.15 11.15
N GLN A 128 4.34 -4.51 9.91
CA GLN A 128 3.95 -3.70 8.75
C GLN A 128 2.43 -3.70 8.54
N HIS A 129 1.78 -4.87 8.68
CA HIS A 129 0.32 -4.94 8.67
C HIS A 129 -0.28 -4.09 9.81
N HIS A 130 0.29 -4.17 11.02
CA HIS A 130 -0.15 -3.33 12.13
C HIS A 130 -0.03 -1.82 11.84
N ALA A 131 1.11 -1.38 11.29
CA ALA A 131 1.30 0.02 10.94
C ALA A 131 0.25 0.51 9.92
N ILE A 132 -0.04 -0.29 8.90
CA ILE A 132 -1.08 0.00 7.91
C ILE A 132 -2.47 0.05 8.55
N PHE A 133 -2.78 -0.87 9.48
CA PHE A 133 -4.01 -0.86 10.26
C PHE A 133 -4.15 0.47 11.03
N SER A 134 -3.14 0.85 11.82
CA SER A 134 -3.20 2.06 12.65
C SER A 134 -3.39 3.32 11.80
N ARG A 135 -2.65 3.44 10.68
CA ARG A 135 -2.78 4.57 9.74
C ARG A 135 -4.16 4.58 9.07
N SER A 136 -4.65 3.43 8.64
CA SER A 136 -5.99 3.28 8.05
C SER A 136 -7.08 3.72 9.03
N LEU A 137 -7.03 3.25 10.27
CA LEU A 137 -8.04 3.57 11.28
C LEU A 137 -8.04 5.06 11.64
N LYS A 138 -6.85 5.68 11.72
CA LYS A 138 -6.70 7.13 11.91
C LYS A 138 -7.37 7.92 10.77
N ALA A 139 -7.01 7.62 9.53
CA ALA A 139 -7.54 8.33 8.36
C ALA A 139 -9.06 8.15 8.21
N LEU A 140 -9.57 6.93 8.44
CA LEU A 140 -11.01 6.67 8.45
C LEU A 140 -11.72 7.47 9.56
N SER A 141 -11.11 7.60 10.73
CA SER A 141 -11.66 8.37 11.85
C SER A 141 -11.74 9.87 11.54
N GLU A 142 -10.78 10.41 10.80
CA GLU A 142 -10.70 11.82 10.43
C GLU A 142 -11.65 12.15 9.27
N ILE A 143 -11.68 11.32 8.23
CA ILE A 143 -12.35 11.62 6.95
C ILE A 143 -13.82 11.19 6.93
N LEU A 144 -14.15 10.02 7.50
CA LEU A 144 -15.51 9.49 7.42
C LEU A 144 -16.50 10.39 8.15
N ARG A 145 -17.55 10.77 7.44
CA ARG A 145 -18.67 11.58 7.96
C ARG A 145 -19.97 11.14 7.32
N ARG A 146 -21.07 11.40 7.99
CA ARG A 146 -22.42 11.15 7.47
C ARG A 146 -22.62 11.83 6.12
N GLY A 147 -23.15 11.12 5.13
CA GLY A 147 -23.44 11.72 3.84
C GLY A 147 -22.17 12.16 3.13
N ILE A 148 -21.14 11.31 3.10
CA ILE A 148 -19.81 11.70 2.57
C ILE A 148 -19.89 12.14 1.10
N TYR A 149 -20.80 11.54 0.32
CA TYR A 149 -21.11 11.95 -1.05
C TYR A 149 -22.14 13.08 -1.15
N SER A 150 -22.62 13.63 -0.03
CA SER A 150 -23.58 14.74 0.06
C SER A 150 -24.73 14.61 -0.95
N LEU A 151 -25.29 13.41 -1.08
CA LEU A 151 -26.47 13.17 -1.91
C LEU A 151 -27.63 13.92 -1.27
N SER A 152 -27.89 15.13 -1.78
CA SER A 152 -29.08 15.90 -1.45
C SER A 152 -30.29 14.98 -1.58
N ALA A 153 -31.19 15.03 -0.59
CA ALA A 153 -32.31 14.12 -0.35
C ALA A 153 -33.40 14.05 -1.46
N SER A 154 -33.03 14.22 -2.73
CA SER A 154 -33.90 14.07 -3.89
C SER A 154 -33.70 12.67 -4.46
N GLY A 155 -34.74 11.84 -4.39
CA GLY A 155 -34.75 10.42 -4.75
C GLY A 155 -34.45 10.13 -6.21
N PHE A 156 -33.20 10.30 -6.63
CA PHE A 156 -32.70 9.93 -7.94
C PHE A 156 -31.99 8.58 -7.90
N SER A 157 -32.23 7.82 -8.97
CA SER A 157 -31.77 6.45 -9.22
C SER A 157 -30.27 6.25 -8.95
N MET A 158 -29.93 5.26 -8.12
CA MET A 158 -28.56 4.83 -7.76
C MET A 158 -27.62 4.53 -8.95
N TYR A 159 -28.14 4.50 -10.18
CA TYR A 159 -27.44 4.01 -11.37
C TYR A 159 -26.73 5.09 -12.20
N GLN A 160 -26.86 6.38 -11.88
CA GLN A 160 -26.22 7.48 -12.65
C GLN A 160 -25.70 8.62 -11.77
N ILE A 161 -24.96 8.30 -10.71
CA ILE A 161 -24.22 9.31 -9.96
C ILE A 161 -22.80 9.32 -10.51
N SER A 162 -22.47 10.36 -11.29
CA SER A 162 -21.08 10.71 -11.58
C SER A 162 -20.35 10.84 -10.25
N LEU A 163 -19.20 10.18 -10.07
CA LEU A 163 -18.39 10.41 -8.87
C LEU A 163 -18.07 11.92 -8.79
N PRO A 164 -18.28 12.56 -7.63
CA PRO A 164 -17.82 13.92 -7.45
C PRO A 164 -16.32 14.00 -7.69
N ASP A 165 -15.88 15.13 -8.22
CA ASP A 165 -14.47 15.46 -8.40
C ASP A 165 -14.15 16.67 -7.51
N PRO A 166 -13.32 16.50 -6.46
CA PRO A 166 -12.62 15.27 -6.08
C PRO A 166 -13.53 14.21 -5.43
N ASP A 167 -13.20 12.93 -5.62
CA ASP A 167 -13.88 11.82 -4.93
C ASP A 167 -13.48 11.82 -3.45
N PRO A 168 -14.42 12.05 -2.51
CA PRO A 168 -14.09 12.18 -1.09
C PRO A 168 -13.58 10.88 -0.46
N LEU A 169 -13.74 9.73 -1.13
CA LEU A 169 -13.19 8.45 -0.67
C LEU A 169 -11.88 8.07 -1.36
N ALA A 170 -11.38 8.83 -2.34
CA ALA A 170 -10.26 8.42 -3.18
C ALA A 170 -9.04 7.95 -2.37
N SER A 171 -8.63 8.73 -1.37
CA SER A 171 -7.46 8.45 -0.53
C SER A 171 -7.67 7.35 0.52
N ILE A 172 -8.90 7.15 0.99
CA ILE A 172 -9.22 6.16 2.04
C ILE A 172 -9.92 4.91 1.51
N ARG A 173 -10.12 4.78 0.20
CA ARG A 173 -10.84 3.67 -0.41
C ARG A 173 -10.22 2.33 -0.06
N TYR A 174 -8.88 2.22 -0.09
CA TYR A 174 -8.16 1.04 0.37
C TYR A 174 -8.45 0.76 1.84
N SER A 175 -8.25 1.76 2.70
CA SER A 175 -8.46 1.65 4.15
C SER A 175 -9.89 1.25 4.50
N CYS A 176 -10.90 1.75 3.79
CA CYS A 176 -12.30 1.38 4.00
C CYS A 176 -12.52 -0.13 3.90
N VAL A 177 -11.80 -0.82 3.01
CA VAL A 177 -12.00 -2.24 2.73
C VAL A 177 -11.11 -3.11 3.60
N TYR A 178 -9.82 -2.76 3.76
CA TYR A 178 -8.80 -3.70 4.23
C TYR A 178 -8.22 -3.42 5.63
N TRP A 179 -8.71 -2.42 6.37
CA TRP A 179 -8.16 -2.08 7.69
C TRP A 179 -8.24 -3.25 8.69
N VAL A 180 -9.32 -4.05 8.63
CA VAL A 180 -9.48 -5.24 9.49
C VAL A 180 -8.60 -6.39 9.04
N ASP A 181 -8.42 -6.59 7.73
CA ASP A 181 -7.51 -7.64 7.22
C ASP A 181 -6.07 -7.38 7.71
N HIS A 182 -5.65 -6.12 7.70
CA HIS A 182 -4.35 -5.73 8.26
C HIS A 182 -4.26 -5.91 9.78
N LEU A 183 -5.36 -5.73 10.52
CA LEU A 183 -5.40 -6.05 11.94
C LEU A 183 -5.21 -7.57 12.17
N ASP A 184 -6.02 -8.38 11.50
CA ASP A 184 -6.01 -9.85 11.56
C ASP A 184 -4.62 -10.43 11.22
N ASP A 185 -4.00 -9.97 10.13
CA ASP A 185 -2.66 -10.42 9.73
C ASP A 185 -1.56 -9.94 10.70
N SER A 186 -1.80 -8.87 11.46
CA SER A 186 -0.84 -8.39 12.48
C SER A 186 -0.82 -9.23 13.75
N GLU A 187 -1.90 -9.94 14.05
CA GLU A 187 -2.05 -10.73 15.27
C GLU A 187 -1.36 -12.09 15.20
N SER A 188 -1.16 -12.60 13.98
CA SER A 188 -0.56 -13.93 13.74
C SER A 188 0.90 -14.09 14.22
N GLY A 189 1.54 -13.04 14.75
CA GLY A 189 2.96 -13.07 15.13
C GLY A 189 3.44 -12.20 16.29
N THR A 190 2.60 -11.49 17.06
CA THR A 190 3.08 -10.62 18.17
C THR A 190 2.02 -10.48 19.27
N THR A 191 2.43 -10.54 20.54
CA THR A 191 1.62 -10.15 21.70
C THR A 191 1.21 -8.69 21.57
N MET A 192 -0.09 -8.43 21.45
CA MET A 192 -0.64 -7.12 21.14
C MET A 192 -0.15 -5.99 22.05
N SER A 193 -0.21 -4.75 21.54
CA SER A 193 -0.48 -3.62 22.39
C SER A 193 -1.89 -3.81 22.95
N GLU A 194 -1.99 -4.16 24.23
CA GLU A 194 -3.23 -4.34 24.98
C GLU A 194 -4.26 -3.20 24.76
N ASN A 195 -3.84 -2.02 24.29
CA ASN A 195 -4.68 -0.85 24.11
C ASN A 195 -5.60 -0.84 22.87
N ASP A 196 -5.35 -1.64 21.82
CA ASP A 196 -6.10 -1.49 20.55
C ASP A 196 -7.50 -2.13 20.58
N LEU A 197 -7.62 -3.30 21.21
CA LEU A 197 -8.86 -4.10 21.31
C LEU A 197 -9.61 -3.94 22.64
N GLN A 198 -9.01 -3.27 23.63
CA GLN A 198 -9.68 -3.05 24.92
C GLN A 198 -10.95 -2.19 24.78
N ASP A 199 -11.89 -2.36 25.70
CA ASP A 199 -13.01 -1.44 25.87
C ASP A 199 -12.48 -0.02 26.13
N GLY A 200 -12.80 0.90 25.21
CA GLY A 200 -12.22 2.27 25.21
C GLY A 200 -10.93 2.42 24.38
N GLY A 201 -10.48 1.36 23.71
CA GLY A 201 -9.39 1.36 22.73
C GLY A 201 -9.78 1.97 21.39
N LEU A 202 -8.81 2.06 20.47
CA LEU A 202 -8.96 2.74 19.18
C LEU A 202 -10.10 2.17 18.33
N ILE A 203 -10.25 0.85 18.30
CA ILE A 203 -11.27 0.16 17.50
C ILE A 203 -12.66 0.42 18.09
N HIS A 204 -12.82 0.29 19.40
CA HIS A 204 -14.08 0.59 20.09
C HIS A 204 -14.52 2.04 19.83
N ASP A 205 -13.59 2.99 19.93
CA ASP A 205 -13.87 4.40 19.70
C ASP A 205 -14.26 4.70 18.24
N PHE A 206 -13.59 4.07 17.29
CA PHE A 206 -13.94 4.14 15.87
C PHE A 206 -15.34 3.59 15.62
N LEU A 207 -15.64 2.37 16.08
CA LEU A 207 -16.94 1.73 15.88
C LEU A 207 -18.07 2.58 16.49
N LYS A 208 -17.89 3.08 17.71
CA LYS A 208 -18.86 3.92 18.39
C LYS A 208 -19.19 5.21 17.63
N LYS A 209 -18.18 5.83 16.98
CA LYS A 209 -18.32 7.15 16.35
C LYS A 209 -18.57 7.10 14.83
N LYS A 210 -18.09 6.06 14.14
CA LYS A 210 -17.94 6.01 12.68
C LYS A 210 -18.50 4.77 12.02
N TYR A 211 -18.94 3.74 12.76
CA TYR A 211 -19.42 2.48 12.18
C TYR A 211 -20.45 2.66 11.05
N LEU A 212 -21.47 3.50 11.26
CA LEU A 212 -22.50 3.74 10.23
C LEU A 212 -21.95 4.47 9.00
N HIS A 213 -21.01 5.42 9.19
CA HIS A 213 -20.37 6.14 8.09
C HIS A 213 -19.43 5.22 7.28
N TRP A 214 -18.81 4.26 7.97
CA TRP A 214 -18.00 3.23 7.34
C TRP A 214 -18.86 2.29 6.48
N LEU A 215 -19.99 1.80 7.01
CA LEU A 215 -20.94 0.99 6.23
C LEU A 215 -21.54 1.76 5.03
N GLU A 216 -21.87 3.04 5.22
CA GLU A 216 -22.31 3.92 4.12
C GLU A 216 -21.25 3.97 3.00
N SER A 217 -19.99 4.16 3.38
CA SER A 217 -18.87 4.21 2.43
C SER A 217 -18.67 2.88 1.70
N LEU A 218 -18.73 1.75 2.41
CA LEU A 218 -18.66 0.42 1.80
C LEU A 218 -19.80 0.17 0.81
N SER A 219 -21.01 0.67 1.10
CA SER A 219 -22.13 0.61 0.16
C SER A 219 -21.84 1.38 -1.13
N HIS A 220 -21.28 2.59 -1.01
CA HIS A 220 -20.86 3.39 -2.17
C HIS A 220 -19.74 2.74 -2.98
N LEU A 221 -18.78 2.11 -2.31
CA LEU A 221 -17.68 1.36 -2.93
C LEU A 221 -18.13 0.01 -3.51
N ARG A 222 -19.38 -0.40 -3.26
CA ARG A 222 -19.92 -1.72 -3.62
C ARG A 222 -19.14 -2.89 -2.99
N SER A 223 -18.60 -2.66 -1.79
CA SER A 223 -17.78 -3.62 -1.03
C SER A 223 -18.47 -4.07 0.27
N MET A 224 -19.80 -4.20 0.25
CA MET A 224 -20.56 -4.62 1.44
C MET A 224 -20.24 -6.05 1.86
N SER A 225 -19.92 -6.94 0.92
CA SER A 225 -19.49 -8.32 1.22
C SER A 225 -18.23 -8.34 2.08
N GLU A 226 -17.25 -7.52 1.71
CA GLU A 226 -15.98 -7.34 2.40
C GLU A 226 -16.23 -6.73 3.78
N GLY A 227 -17.15 -5.77 3.89
CA GLY A 227 -17.61 -5.22 5.16
C GLY A 227 -18.17 -6.27 6.13
N VAL A 228 -18.98 -7.22 5.63
CA VAL A 228 -19.53 -8.31 6.45
C VAL A 228 -18.41 -9.22 6.94
N LEU A 229 -17.47 -9.60 6.06
CA LEU A 229 -16.30 -10.41 6.44
C LEU A 229 -15.44 -9.68 7.48
N ALA A 230 -15.23 -8.38 7.32
CA ALA A 230 -14.49 -7.55 8.27
C ALA A 230 -15.16 -7.53 9.65
N VAL A 231 -16.49 -7.40 9.73
CA VAL A 231 -17.20 -7.47 11.02
C VAL A 231 -17.08 -8.86 11.67
N GLN A 232 -17.18 -9.93 10.87
CA GLN A 232 -16.99 -11.30 11.37
C GLN A 232 -15.58 -11.53 11.90
N LYS A 233 -14.56 -10.99 11.23
CA LYS A 233 -13.18 -11.01 11.72
C LYS A 233 -13.08 -10.29 13.05
N LEU A 234 -13.56 -9.04 13.15
CA LEU A 234 -13.53 -8.29 14.41
C LEU A 234 -14.23 -9.01 15.55
N GLU A 235 -15.38 -9.66 15.30
CA GLU A 235 -16.09 -10.46 16.32
C GLU A 235 -15.25 -11.65 16.82
N ALA A 236 -14.40 -12.24 15.96
CA ALA A 236 -13.51 -13.32 16.35
C ALA A 236 -12.27 -12.87 17.14
N LEU A 237 -11.95 -11.56 17.11
CA LEU A 237 -10.79 -10.97 17.81
C LEU A 237 -11.13 -10.48 19.23
N VAL A 238 -12.42 -10.37 19.58
CA VAL A 238 -12.92 -9.82 20.85
C VAL A 238 -13.42 -10.92 21.79
#